data_AF-A0A7J9ZCR4-F1
#
_entry.id   AF-A0A7J9ZCR4-F1
#
_cell.length_a   1.000
_cell.length_b   1.000
_cell.length_c   1.000
_cell.angle_alpha   90.00
_cell.angle_beta   90.00
_cell.angle_gamma   90.00
#
_symmetry.space_group_name_H-M   'P 1'
#
loop_
_entity.id
_entity.type
_entity.pdbx_description
1 polymer ?
#
loop_
_entity_poly.entity_id
_entity_poly.type
_entity_poly.pdbx_seq_one_letter_code
_entity_poly.pdbx_strand_id
1 'polypeptide(L)'
;MRISELSRTGGVPVATVKYYLRTGLLHEGRRTSATQAQYDETHATRLRLIRALIGVGGLSIAATRAVLDQLDDPPESMHELLGMAHDRLKPADQEDVDTAAAEALVREMGWQIDGADPASLHRLAEALAAIDAADFTLPPGRLRDYADVMQALADLEVGDVPTESRDAAVHYVVLGTILAEPLLLALRRLAQINASSRRFAAGAREPRRRRSVTS
;
A
#
# COMPACT_ATOMS: atom_id res chain seq x y z
N MET A 1 6.55 11.31 -29.35
CA MET A 1 7.66 11.66 -28.44
C MET A 1 8.93 10.91 -28.80
N ARG A 2 10.11 11.55 -28.66
CA ARG A 2 11.43 10.85 -28.69
C ARG A 2 11.77 10.30 -27.30
N ILE A 3 12.76 9.40 -27.21
CA ILE A 3 13.13 8.78 -25.91
C ILE A 3 13.59 9.77 -24.84
N SER A 4 14.27 10.86 -25.24
CA SER A 4 14.70 11.92 -24.32
C SER A 4 13.53 12.74 -23.78
N GLU A 5 12.50 12.93 -24.59
CA GLU A 5 11.25 13.58 -24.22
C GLU A 5 10.43 12.68 -23.29
N LEU A 6 10.29 11.39 -23.64
CA LEU A 6 9.64 10.39 -22.81
C LEU A 6 10.31 10.28 -21.43
N SER A 7 11.65 10.28 -21.38
CA SER A 7 12.42 10.28 -20.14
C SER A 7 12.08 11.48 -19.25
N ARG A 8 11.93 12.66 -19.83
CA ARG A 8 11.58 13.90 -19.11
C ARG A 8 10.14 13.87 -18.62
N THR A 9 9.18 13.54 -19.48
CA THR A 9 7.75 13.47 -19.14
C THR A 9 7.44 12.36 -18.14
N GLY A 10 8.11 11.22 -18.29
CA GLY A 10 8.03 10.09 -17.37
C GLY A 10 8.85 10.26 -16.10
N GLY A 11 9.70 11.28 -16.00
CA GLY A 11 10.57 11.54 -14.84
C GLY A 11 11.51 10.38 -14.51
N VAL A 12 12.02 9.68 -15.52
CA VAL A 12 12.87 8.49 -15.40
C VAL A 12 14.07 8.64 -16.34
N PRO A 13 15.33 8.40 -15.91
CA PRO A 13 16.50 8.55 -16.78
C PRO A 13 16.43 7.69 -18.04
N VAL A 14 16.97 8.17 -19.17
CA VAL A 14 16.96 7.45 -20.45
C VAL A 14 17.53 6.03 -20.34
N ALA A 15 18.57 5.82 -19.53
CA ALA A 15 19.14 4.50 -19.30
C ALA A 15 18.13 3.53 -18.65
N THR A 16 17.34 4.02 -17.69
CA THR A 16 16.29 3.27 -17.02
C THR A 16 15.09 3.02 -17.95
N VAL A 17 14.72 3.99 -18.79
CA VAL A 17 13.70 3.78 -19.84
C VAL A 17 14.13 2.65 -20.79
N LYS A 18 15.38 2.66 -21.26
CA LYS A 18 15.93 1.57 -22.08
C LYS A 18 15.96 0.24 -21.33
N TYR A 19 16.24 0.26 -20.03
CA TYR A 19 16.20 -0.94 -19.21
C TYR A 19 14.78 -1.53 -19.15
N TYR A 20 13.76 -0.72 -18.86
CA TYR A 20 12.36 -1.18 -18.82
C TYR A 20 11.85 -1.67 -20.17
N LEU A 21 12.26 -1.06 -21.28
CA LEU A 21 11.96 -1.58 -22.63
C LEU A 21 12.60 -2.96 -22.84
N ARG A 22 13.88 -3.13 -22.50
CA ARG A 22 14.59 -4.42 -22.66
C ARG A 22 14.02 -5.52 -21.78
N THR A 23 13.57 -5.18 -20.59
CA THR A 23 12.95 -6.15 -19.68
C THR A 23 11.45 -6.30 -19.93
N GLY A 24 10.85 -5.54 -20.84
CA GLY A 24 9.40 -5.61 -21.11
C GLY A 24 8.52 -5.04 -19.99
N LEU A 25 9.07 -4.26 -19.05
CA LEU A 25 8.26 -3.50 -18.08
C LEU A 25 7.50 -2.34 -18.74
N LEU A 26 8.12 -1.78 -19.79
CA LEU A 26 7.52 -0.77 -20.66
C LEU A 26 7.30 -1.41 -22.04
N HIS A 27 6.12 -1.22 -22.62
CA HIS A 27 5.79 -1.71 -23.95
C HIS A 27 6.63 -1.05 -25.05
N GLU A 28 6.78 -1.73 -26.18
CA GLU A 28 7.63 -1.27 -27.27
C GLU A 28 7.07 -0.02 -27.96
N GLY A 29 7.95 0.95 -28.21
CA GLY A 29 7.62 2.10 -29.05
C GLY A 29 7.49 1.73 -30.52
N ARG A 30 6.73 2.54 -31.27
CA ARG A 30 6.55 2.34 -32.71
C ARG A 30 7.86 2.63 -33.45
N ARG A 31 8.47 1.61 -34.05
CA ARG A 31 9.71 1.78 -34.84
C ARG A 31 9.46 2.67 -36.04
N THR A 32 10.31 3.68 -36.23
CA THR A 32 10.26 4.60 -37.38
C THR A 32 11.51 4.51 -38.26
N SER A 33 12.58 3.88 -37.76
CA SER A 33 13.74 3.46 -38.55
C SER A 33 14.49 2.34 -37.82
N ALA A 34 15.60 1.86 -38.39
CA ALA A 34 16.47 0.86 -37.76
C ALA A 34 16.94 1.29 -36.34
N THR A 35 17.14 2.59 -36.11
CA THR A 35 17.68 3.15 -34.86
C THR A 35 16.72 4.07 -34.11
N GLN A 36 15.50 4.28 -34.63
CA GLN A 36 14.54 5.23 -34.07
C GLN A 36 13.18 4.58 -33.78
N ALA A 37 12.63 4.95 -32.64
CA ALA A 37 11.25 4.66 -32.25
C ALA A 37 10.54 5.95 -31.80
N GLN A 38 9.23 5.97 -31.96
CA GLN A 38 8.34 6.98 -31.40
C GLN A 38 7.52 6.39 -30.25
N TYR A 39 7.36 7.20 -29.22
CA TYR A 39 6.57 6.90 -28.03
C TYR A 39 5.42 7.89 -27.90
N ASP A 40 4.41 7.55 -27.12
CA ASP A 40 3.22 8.35 -26.88
C ASP A 40 2.89 8.44 -25.38
N GLU A 41 1.76 9.06 -25.05
CA GLU A 41 1.34 9.27 -23.66
C GLU A 41 1.06 7.97 -22.89
N THR A 42 0.76 6.86 -23.58
CA THR A 42 0.60 5.56 -22.92
C THR A 42 1.91 5.12 -22.28
N HIS A 43 3.05 5.39 -22.95
CA HIS A 43 4.37 5.09 -22.41
C HIS A 43 4.72 6.00 -21.23
N ALA A 44 4.38 7.29 -21.32
CA ALA A 44 4.63 8.22 -20.23
C ALA A 44 3.80 7.85 -18.98
N THR A 45 2.55 7.42 -19.18
CA THR A 45 1.66 6.93 -18.12
C THR A 45 2.22 5.67 -17.47
N ARG A 46 2.61 4.67 -18.27
CA ARG A 46 3.25 3.44 -17.77
C ARG A 46 4.54 3.71 -17.00
N LEU A 47 5.36 4.68 -17.43
CA LEU A 47 6.57 5.08 -16.69
C LEU A 47 6.27 5.71 -15.32
N ARG A 48 5.26 6.60 -15.24
CA ARG A 48 4.83 7.18 -13.96
C ARG A 48 4.33 6.09 -13.02
N LEU A 49 3.60 5.12 -13.56
CA LEU A 49 3.09 3.98 -12.80
C LEU A 49 4.20 3.10 -12.24
N ILE A 50 5.15 2.67 -13.09
CA ILE A 50 6.34 1.92 -12.65
C ILE A 50 7.07 2.65 -11.53
N ARG A 51 7.23 3.98 -11.66
CA ARG A 51 7.91 4.79 -10.65
C ARG A 51 7.13 4.85 -9.33
N ALA A 52 5.81 4.94 -9.37
CA ALA A 52 4.98 4.93 -8.17
C ALA A 52 5.07 3.59 -7.44
N LEU A 53 4.94 2.48 -8.17
CA LEU A 53 4.99 1.12 -7.63
C LEU A 53 6.36 0.80 -6.99
N ILE A 54 7.46 1.08 -7.68
CA ILE A 54 8.80 0.81 -7.16
C ILE A 54 9.21 1.82 -6.08
N GLY A 55 8.98 3.11 -6.34
CA GLY A 55 9.49 4.18 -5.50
C GLY A 55 8.73 4.35 -4.19
N VAL A 56 7.41 4.56 -4.29
CA VAL A 56 6.55 4.79 -3.12
C VAL A 56 5.98 3.48 -2.60
N GLY A 57 5.49 2.62 -3.50
CA GLY A 57 4.96 1.30 -3.13
C GLY A 57 6.03 0.33 -2.64
N GLY A 58 7.32 0.61 -2.88
CA GLY A 58 8.42 -0.23 -2.41
C GLY A 58 8.50 -1.60 -3.08
N LEU A 59 7.80 -1.80 -4.20
CA LEU A 59 7.77 -3.09 -4.89
C LEU A 59 9.11 -3.40 -5.56
N SER A 60 9.46 -4.69 -5.56
CA SER A 60 10.53 -5.19 -6.43
C SER A 60 10.15 -5.05 -7.91
N ILE A 61 11.14 -5.13 -8.80
CA ILE A 61 10.87 -5.13 -10.25
C ILE A 61 9.99 -6.32 -10.67
N ALA A 62 10.18 -7.48 -10.03
CA ALA A 62 9.39 -8.67 -10.30
C ALA A 62 7.93 -8.51 -9.86
N ALA A 63 7.71 -8.00 -8.64
CA ALA A 63 6.35 -7.69 -8.16
C ALA A 63 5.68 -6.61 -9.01
N THR A 64 6.44 -5.56 -9.38
CA THR A 64 5.97 -4.50 -10.28
C THR A 64 5.50 -5.06 -11.61
N ARG A 65 6.29 -5.96 -12.24
CA ARG A 65 5.86 -6.61 -13.49
C ARG A 65 4.54 -7.33 -13.30
N ALA A 66 4.42 -8.15 -12.27
CA ALA A 66 3.24 -8.98 -12.08
C ALA A 66 1.96 -8.14 -11.85
N VAL A 67 2.09 -7.00 -11.17
CA VAL A 67 1.01 -5.99 -11.07
C VAL A 67 0.66 -5.42 -12.44
N LEU A 68 1.68 -5.03 -13.21
CA LEU A 68 1.51 -4.41 -14.51
C LEU A 68 0.90 -5.36 -15.56
N ASP A 69 1.25 -6.64 -15.53
CA ASP A 69 0.67 -7.68 -16.40
C ASP A 69 -0.82 -7.90 -16.07
N GLN A 70 -1.18 -7.85 -14.78
CA GLN A 70 -2.57 -7.97 -14.32
C GLN A 70 -3.42 -6.74 -14.66
N LEU A 71 -2.82 -5.56 -14.75
CA LEU A 71 -3.50 -4.38 -15.27
C LEU A 71 -3.72 -4.48 -16.79
N ASP A 72 -2.80 -5.11 -17.51
CA ASP A 72 -2.93 -5.33 -18.96
C ASP A 72 -3.93 -6.46 -19.28
N ASP A 73 -4.08 -7.45 -18.38
CA ASP A 73 -5.02 -8.58 -18.49
C ASP A 73 -5.71 -8.89 -17.14
N PRO A 74 -6.79 -8.17 -16.79
CA PRO A 74 -7.44 -8.32 -15.48
C PRO A 74 -8.18 -9.68 -15.32
N PRO A 75 -8.09 -10.35 -14.15
CA PRO A 75 -8.86 -11.56 -13.82
C PRO A 75 -10.36 -11.28 -13.70
N GLU A 76 -11.17 -12.34 -13.84
CA GLU A 76 -12.64 -12.26 -13.97
C GLU A 76 -13.35 -11.76 -12.71
N SER A 77 -12.75 -11.91 -11.52
CA SER A 77 -13.35 -11.53 -10.23
C SER A 77 -12.59 -10.38 -9.54
N MET A 78 -13.36 -9.40 -9.04
CA MET A 78 -12.83 -8.31 -8.20
C MET A 78 -12.29 -8.80 -6.86
N HIS A 79 -12.90 -9.83 -6.27
CA HIS A 79 -12.42 -10.39 -5.01
C HIS A 79 -11.03 -11.03 -5.17
N GLU A 80 -10.81 -11.73 -6.28
CA GLU A 80 -9.51 -12.32 -6.62
C GLU A 80 -8.45 -11.23 -6.86
N LEU A 81 -8.83 -10.14 -7.52
CA LEU A 81 -7.97 -8.96 -7.75
C LEU A 81 -7.44 -8.36 -6.45
N LEU A 82 -8.31 -8.18 -5.45
CA LEU A 82 -7.94 -7.68 -4.12
C LEU A 82 -6.99 -8.64 -3.40
N GLY A 83 -7.32 -9.93 -3.37
CA GLY A 83 -6.47 -10.96 -2.77
C GLY A 83 -5.05 -10.96 -3.36
N MET A 84 -4.93 -10.91 -4.69
CA MET A 84 -3.63 -10.92 -5.37
C MET A 84 -2.82 -9.64 -5.22
N ALA A 85 -3.47 -8.47 -5.07
CA ALA A 85 -2.77 -7.22 -4.78
C ALA A 85 -2.06 -7.29 -3.42
N HIS A 86 -2.68 -7.90 -2.41
CA HIS A 86 -2.09 -8.09 -1.08
C HIS A 86 -1.00 -9.16 -1.01
N ASP A 87 -1.03 -10.19 -1.88
CA ASP A 87 -0.01 -11.25 -1.91
C ASP A 87 1.39 -10.74 -2.32
N ARG A 88 1.47 -9.61 -3.04
CA ARG A 88 2.73 -9.12 -3.63
C ARG A 88 3.59 -8.21 -2.76
N LEU A 89 3.15 -7.93 -1.53
CA LEU A 89 3.90 -7.20 -0.51
C LEU A 89 4.90 -8.09 0.27
N LYS A 90 5.30 -9.25 -0.28
CA LYS A 90 6.14 -10.27 0.40
C LYS A 90 7.55 -9.81 0.79
N PRO A 91 8.02 -10.31 1.94
CA PRO A 91 9.11 -11.30 1.93
C PRO A 91 8.73 -12.66 2.56
N ALA A 92 9.16 -13.72 1.85
CA ALA A 92 9.43 -15.13 2.17
C ALA A 92 8.42 -16.03 2.93
N ASP A 93 7.93 -17.04 2.21
CA ASP A 93 7.87 -18.47 2.56
C ASP A 93 8.02 -18.84 4.05
N GLN A 94 6.89 -18.99 4.76
CA GLN A 94 6.80 -19.84 5.94
C GLN A 94 5.47 -20.58 5.92
N GLU A 95 5.52 -21.88 5.62
CA GLU A 95 4.35 -22.77 5.55
C GLU A 95 3.83 -23.23 6.94
N ASP A 96 4.36 -22.70 8.04
CA ASP A 96 4.13 -23.19 9.41
C ASP A 96 3.77 -22.08 10.44
N VAL A 97 3.12 -20.99 10.01
CA VAL A 97 2.65 -19.94 10.94
C VAL A 97 1.33 -20.38 11.59
N ASP A 98 1.27 -20.43 12.92
CA ASP A 98 0.01 -20.67 13.65
C ASP A 98 -0.94 -19.47 13.49
N THR A 99 -1.99 -19.66 12.69
CA THR A 99 -2.99 -18.62 12.38
C THR A 99 -4.14 -18.56 13.38
N ALA A 100 -4.21 -19.45 14.38
CA ALA A 100 -5.41 -19.62 15.21
C ALA A 100 -5.88 -18.32 15.90
N ALA A 101 -4.93 -17.51 16.39
CA ALA A 101 -5.24 -16.23 17.03
C ALA A 101 -5.77 -15.20 16.03
N ALA A 102 -5.20 -15.16 14.82
CA ALA A 102 -5.65 -14.26 13.76
C ALA A 102 -7.05 -14.64 13.26
N GLU A 103 -7.30 -15.94 13.04
CA GLU A 103 -8.61 -16.47 12.64
C GLU A 103 -9.69 -16.22 13.70
N ALA A 104 -9.33 -16.36 14.99
CA ALA A 104 -10.25 -16.04 16.08
C ALA A 104 -10.64 -14.56 16.06
N LEU A 105 -9.67 -13.65 15.85
CA LEU A 105 -9.92 -12.22 15.74
C LEU A 105 -10.81 -11.89 14.53
N VAL A 106 -10.49 -12.42 13.34
CA VAL A 106 -11.29 -12.21 12.12
C VAL A 106 -12.74 -12.68 12.34
N ARG A 107 -12.94 -13.86 12.93
CA ARG A 107 -14.28 -14.38 13.26
C ARG A 107 -15.01 -13.51 14.28
N GLU A 108 -14.32 -13.01 15.31
CA GLU A 108 -14.91 -12.11 16.30
C GLU A 108 -15.43 -10.81 15.65
N MET A 109 -14.73 -10.30 14.65
CA MET A 109 -15.12 -9.10 13.91
C MET A 109 -16.22 -9.36 12.87
N GLY A 110 -16.61 -10.62 12.65
CA GLY A 110 -17.61 -11.00 11.66
C GLY A 110 -17.12 -10.85 10.20
N TRP A 111 -15.83 -10.61 10.00
CA TRP A 111 -15.24 -10.44 8.67
C TRP A 111 -15.28 -11.75 7.89
N GLN A 112 -15.85 -11.69 6.68
CA GLN A 112 -15.89 -12.82 5.76
C GLN A 112 -14.65 -12.76 4.86
N ILE A 113 -13.72 -13.68 5.08
CA ILE A 113 -12.45 -13.74 4.34
C ILE A 113 -12.38 -14.97 3.42
N ASP A 114 -13.51 -15.56 3.06
CA ASP A 114 -13.56 -16.69 2.13
C ASP A 114 -12.92 -16.30 0.79
N GLY A 115 -11.88 -17.02 0.37
CA GLY A 115 -11.10 -16.68 -0.82
C GLY A 115 -10.11 -15.51 -0.64
N ALA A 116 -9.94 -15.00 0.58
CA ALA A 116 -8.86 -14.08 0.89
C ALA A 116 -7.50 -14.79 0.80
N ASP A 117 -6.49 -14.01 0.43
CA ASP A 117 -5.11 -14.48 0.38
C ASP A 117 -4.63 -14.92 1.78
N PRO A 118 -4.15 -16.18 1.95
CA PRO A 118 -3.59 -16.67 3.20
C PRO A 118 -2.46 -15.78 3.75
N ALA A 119 -1.73 -15.05 2.89
CA ALA A 119 -0.61 -14.24 3.34
C ALA A 119 -1.03 -13.09 4.27
N SER A 120 -2.19 -12.47 4.05
CA SER A 120 -2.69 -11.41 4.94
C SER A 120 -3.04 -11.94 6.33
N LEU A 121 -3.58 -13.16 6.40
CA LEU A 121 -3.86 -13.84 7.67
C LEU A 121 -2.57 -14.22 8.40
N HIS A 122 -1.57 -14.74 7.67
CA HIS A 122 -0.24 -15.03 8.23
C HIS A 122 0.43 -13.77 8.80
N ARG A 123 0.41 -12.64 8.08
CA ARG A 123 0.98 -11.37 8.58
C ARG A 123 0.29 -10.88 9.85
N LEU A 124 -1.03 -11.04 9.95
CA LEU A 124 -1.75 -10.71 11.18
C LEU A 124 -1.31 -11.62 12.33
N ALA A 125 -1.18 -12.93 12.07
CA ALA A 125 -0.70 -13.90 13.06
C ALA A 125 0.72 -13.56 13.55
N GLU A 126 1.65 -13.26 12.64
CA GLU A 126 3.01 -12.82 12.97
C GLU A 126 3.02 -11.54 13.80
N ALA A 127 2.19 -10.56 13.44
CA ALA A 127 2.11 -9.30 14.18
C ALA A 127 1.58 -9.53 15.61
N LEU A 128 0.60 -10.41 15.80
CA LEU A 128 0.09 -10.80 17.11
C LEU A 128 1.16 -11.55 17.92
N ALA A 129 1.84 -12.51 17.31
CA ALA A 129 2.93 -13.26 17.93
C ALA A 129 4.11 -12.35 18.34
N ALA A 130 4.45 -11.35 17.51
CA ALA A 130 5.50 -10.39 17.82
C ALA A 130 5.12 -9.45 18.98
N ILE A 131 3.85 -9.06 19.09
CA ILE A 131 3.34 -8.28 20.22
C ILE A 131 3.45 -9.09 21.52
N ASP A 132 3.05 -10.35 21.49
CA ASP A 132 3.15 -11.28 22.62
C ASP A 132 4.61 -11.53 23.04
N ALA A 133 5.48 -11.85 22.06
CA ALA A 133 6.91 -12.08 22.30
C ALA A 133 7.64 -10.85 22.85
N ALA A 134 7.15 -9.64 22.59
CA ALA A 134 7.67 -8.39 23.13
C ALA A 134 7.16 -8.07 24.55
N ASP A 135 6.35 -8.95 25.17
CA ASP A 135 5.65 -8.70 26.43
C ASP A 135 4.84 -7.39 26.40
N PHE A 136 4.33 -7.03 25.21
CA PHE A 136 3.58 -5.80 25.01
C PHE A 136 2.09 -6.07 25.09
N THR A 137 1.47 -5.69 26.21
CA THR A 137 0.02 -5.83 26.38
C THR A 137 -0.73 -4.63 25.82
N LEU A 138 -1.56 -4.86 24.79
CA LEU A 138 -2.53 -3.87 24.33
C LEU A 138 -3.65 -3.69 25.38
N PRO A 139 -4.16 -2.46 25.59
CA PRO A 139 -5.30 -2.25 26.46
C PRO A 139 -6.51 -3.12 26.05
N PRO A 140 -7.34 -3.58 27.00
CA PRO A 140 -8.55 -4.34 26.68
C PRO A 140 -9.42 -3.61 25.65
N GLY A 141 -9.92 -4.34 24.65
CA GLY A 141 -10.74 -3.79 23.57
C GLY A 141 -9.96 -3.08 22.45
N ARG A 142 -8.66 -2.81 22.60
CA ARG A 142 -7.88 -2.03 21.61
C ARG A 142 -7.84 -2.67 20.23
N LEU A 143 -7.74 -4.01 20.15
CA LEU A 143 -7.76 -4.72 18.87
C LEU A 143 -9.09 -4.53 18.15
N ARG A 144 -10.21 -4.54 18.88
CA ARG A 144 -11.54 -4.25 18.33
C ARG A 144 -11.64 -2.81 17.85
N ASP A 145 -11.18 -1.84 18.64
CA ASP A 145 -11.16 -0.43 18.22
C ASP A 145 -10.36 -0.26 16.91
N TYR A 146 -9.24 -0.97 16.75
CA TYR A 146 -8.48 -0.94 15.51
C TYR A 146 -9.23 -1.59 14.36
N ALA A 147 -9.83 -2.77 14.58
CA ALA A 147 -10.62 -3.44 13.56
C ALA A 147 -11.81 -2.59 13.09
N ASP A 148 -12.54 -1.94 13.99
CA ASP A 148 -13.67 -1.06 13.64
C ASP A 148 -13.22 0.11 12.74
N VAL A 149 -12.07 0.71 13.03
CA VAL A 149 -11.50 1.78 12.19
C VAL A 149 -11.04 1.23 10.84
N MET A 150 -10.47 0.03 10.79
CA MET A 150 -10.07 -0.61 9.53
C MET A 150 -11.28 -1.01 8.69
N GLN A 151 -12.38 -1.46 9.28
CA GLN A 151 -13.63 -1.74 8.56
C GLN A 151 -14.19 -0.45 7.95
N ALA A 152 -14.27 0.63 8.72
CA ALA A 152 -14.75 1.91 8.20
C ALA A 152 -13.87 2.46 7.07
N LEU A 153 -12.55 2.24 7.14
CA LEU A 153 -11.63 2.58 6.06
C LEU A 153 -11.87 1.70 4.83
N ALA A 154 -12.02 0.39 5.00
CA ALA A 154 -12.31 -0.53 3.91
C ALA A 154 -13.62 -0.18 3.19
N ASP A 155 -14.67 0.18 3.95
CA ASP A 155 -15.95 0.61 3.38
C ASP A 155 -15.80 1.89 2.53
N LEU A 156 -14.94 2.82 2.96
CA LEU A 156 -14.63 4.02 2.21
C LEU A 156 -13.88 3.68 0.90
N GLU A 157 -12.81 2.90 0.99
CA GLU A 157 -11.96 2.56 -0.16
C GLU A 157 -12.71 1.71 -1.20
N VAL A 158 -13.55 0.77 -0.75
CA VAL A 158 -14.40 -0.05 -1.63
C VAL A 158 -15.56 0.77 -2.19
N GLY A 159 -16.13 1.69 -1.41
CA GLY A 159 -17.22 2.57 -1.84
C GLY A 159 -16.84 3.53 -2.97
N ASP A 160 -15.55 3.89 -3.06
CA ASP A 160 -15.00 4.77 -4.09
C ASP A 160 -14.56 4.03 -5.37
N VAL A 161 -14.70 2.70 -5.41
CA VAL A 161 -14.30 1.91 -6.59
C VAL A 161 -15.15 2.31 -7.80
N PRO A 162 -14.53 2.74 -8.91
CA PRO A 162 -15.26 3.14 -10.12
C PRO A 162 -16.11 1.99 -10.68
N THR A 163 -17.29 2.30 -11.20
CA THR A 163 -18.26 1.30 -11.71
C THR A 163 -18.51 1.42 -13.21
N GLU A 164 -17.94 2.44 -13.86
CA GLU A 164 -18.11 2.73 -15.27
C GLU A 164 -17.44 1.69 -16.18
N SER A 165 -16.39 1.04 -15.71
CA SER A 165 -15.75 -0.06 -16.42
C SER A 165 -14.96 -0.95 -15.47
N ARG A 166 -14.83 -2.23 -15.84
CA ARG A 166 -14.00 -3.19 -15.11
C ARG A 166 -12.54 -2.76 -15.07
N ASP A 167 -12.02 -2.22 -16.17
CA ASP A 167 -10.63 -1.75 -16.25
C ASP A 167 -10.34 -0.61 -15.26
N ALA A 168 -11.27 0.36 -15.14
CA ALA A 168 -11.16 1.44 -14.16
C ALA A 168 -11.22 0.91 -12.72
N ALA A 169 -12.12 -0.04 -12.44
CA ALA A 169 -12.23 -0.68 -11.14
C ALA A 169 -10.93 -1.41 -10.75
N VAL A 170 -10.38 -2.23 -11.66
CA VAL A 170 -9.13 -2.96 -11.44
C VAL A 170 -7.98 -1.99 -11.17
N HIS A 171 -7.82 -0.97 -12.02
CA HIS A 171 -6.77 0.03 -11.86
C HIS A 171 -6.88 0.74 -10.50
N TYR A 172 -8.09 1.16 -10.12
CA TYR A 172 -8.31 1.85 -8.85
C TYR A 172 -7.94 0.96 -7.67
N VAL A 173 -8.39 -0.30 -7.68
CA VAL A 173 -8.20 -1.22 -6.56
C VAL A 173 -6.73 -1.62 -6.40
N VAL A 174 -6.10 -2.10 -7.48
CA VAL A 174 -4.72 -2.59 -7.40
C VAL A 174 -3.76 -1.47 -7.00
N LEU A 175 -3.95 -0.27 -7.55
CA LEU A 175 -3.11 0.88 -7.22
C LEU A 175 -3.47 1.51 -5.89
N GLY A 176 -4.76 1.55 -5.57
CA GLY A 176 -5.30 2.01 -4.29
C GLY A 176 -4.68 1.21 -3.16
N THR A 177 -4.75 -0.12 -3.20
CA THR A 177 -4.14 -0.98 -2.18
C THR A 177 -2.64 -0.73 -2.02
N ILE A 178 -1.86 -0.78 -3.12
CA ILE A 178 -0.40 -0.69 -3.04
C ILE A 178 0.08 0.70 -2.62
N LEU A 179 -0.57 1.76 -3.10
CA LEU A 179 -0.14 3.14 -2.86
C LEU A 179 -0.79 3.75 -1.61
N ALA A 180 -1.93 3.24 -1.15
CA ALA A 180 -2.59 3.72 0.07
C ALA A 180 -1.83 3.30 1.32
N GLU A 181 -1.26 2.09 1.39
CA GLU A 181 -0.55 1.63 2.59
C GLU A 181 0.53 2.62 3.11
N PRO A 182 1.52 3.07 2.30
CA PRO A 182 2.52 4.02 2.77
C PRO A 182 1.91 5.39 3.14
N LEU A 183 0.84 5.80 2.45
CA LEU A 183 0.10 7.03 2.76
C LEU A 183 -0.60 6.92 4.12
N LEU A 184 -1.36 5.85 4.35
CA LEU A 184 -2.10 5.58 5.58
C LEU A 184 -1.16 5.48 6.78
N LEU A 185 -0.02 4.79 6.62
CA LEU A 185 1.00 4.71 7.67
C LEU A 185 1.60 6.08 8.00
N ALA A 186 1.85 6.93 7.00
CA ALA A 186 2.32 8.29 7.24
C ALA A 186 1.25 9.14 7.97
N LEU A 187 0.00 9.07 7.54
CA LEU A 187 -1.13 9.75 8.18
C LEU A 187 -1.32 9.30 9.63
N ARG A 188 -1.26 8.00 9.90
CA ARG A 188 -1.33 7.43 11.26
C ARG A 188 -0.25 8.02 12.16
N ARG A 189 1.00 8.07 11.69
CA ARG A 189 2.14 8.63 12.46
C ARG A 189 1.94 10.13 12.73
N LEU A 190 1.50 10.91 11.75
CA LEU A 190 1.21 12.33 11.92
C LEU A 190 0.05 12.57 12.90
N ALA A 191 -1.00 11.75 12.83
CA ALA A 191 -2.13 11.81 13.75
C ALA A 191 -1.70 11.51 15.20
N GLN A 192 -0.79 10.55 15.40
CA GLN A 192 -0.22 10.26 16.71
C GLN A 192 0.59 11.45 17.26
N ILE A 193 1.42 12.09 16.43
CA ILE A 193 2.17 13.30 16.82
C ILE A 193 1.21 14.41 17.25
N ASN A 194 0.14 14.64 16.47
CA ASN A 194 -0.89 15.63 16.80
C ASN A 194 -1.66 15.29 18.10
N ALA A 195 -2.04 14.03 18.30
CA ALA A 195 -2.71 13.62 19.53
C ALA A 195 -1.81 13.75 20.77
N SER A 196 -0.55 13.34 20.63
CA SER A 196 0.48 13.46 21.68
C SER A 196 0.72 14.92 22.06
N SER A 197 0.90 15.82 21.08
CA SER A 197 1.12 17.23 21.34
C SER A 197 -0.03 17.84 22.14
N ARG A 198 -1.28 17.53 21.80
CA ARG A 198 -2.47 17.99 22.55
C ARG A 198 -2.52 17.42 23.96
N ARG A 199 -2.21 16.13 24.14
CA ARG A 199 -2.29 15.43 25.42
C ARG A 199 -1.22 15.88 26.41
N PHE A 200 -0.01 16.17 25.93
CA PHE A 200 1.15 16.47 26.77
C PHE A 200 1.50 17.98 26.82
N ALA A 201 1.07 18.81 25.86
CA ALA A 201 1.20 20.27 25.98
C ALA A 201 0.32 20.87 27.09
N ALA A 202 -0.79 20.22 27.45
CA ALA A 202 -1.65 20.63 28.57
C ALA A 202 -0.96 20.48 29.95
N GLY A 203 0.05 19.61 30.07
CA GLY A 203 0.82 19.40 31.32
C GLY A 203 1.98 20.38 31.53
N ALA A 204 2.42 21.09 30.49
CA ALA A 204 3.53 22.05 30.57
C ALA A 204 3.12 23.46 31.03
N ARG A 205 1.82 23.71 31.22
CA ARG A 205 1.26 25.04 31.58
C ARG A 205 0.86 25.18 33.06
N GLU A 206 1.49 24.46 33.98
CA GLU A 206 1.28 24.72 35.41
C GLU A 206 2.24 25.86 35.88
N PRO A 207 1.72 27.03 36.30
CA PRO A 207 2.57 28.16 36.64
C PRO A 207 3.33 27.87 37.94
N ARG A 208 4.66 27.98 37.91
CA ARG A 208 5.53 28.03 39.10
C ARG A 208 4.92 29.02 40.10
N ARG A 209 4.31 28.51 41.17
CA ARG A 209 3.87 29.33 42.32
C ARG A 209 5.06 30.15 42.79
N ARG A 210 5.04 31.46 42.57
CA ARG A 210 5.99 32.40 43.14
C ARG A 210 5.91 32.24 44.66
N ARG A 211 6.99 31.78 45.28
CA ARG A 211 7.17 31.86 46.73
C ARG A 211 7.23 33.34 47.09
N SER A 212 6.16 33.84 47.70
CA SER A 212 6.15 35.12 48.38
C SER A 212 7.16 35.04 49.53
N VAL A 213 8.29 35.73 49.39
CA VAL A 213 9.16 36.03 50.52
C VAL A 213 8.58 37.27 51.16
N THR A 214 7.93 37.08 52.29
CA THR A 214 7.48 38.16 53.18
C THR A 214 8.74 38.74 53.85
N SER A 215 8.95 40.04 53.70
CA SER A 215 9.78 40.86 54.59
C SER A 215 8.88 41.76 55.41
#